data_AF-A0A6I3B9H9-F1
#
_entry.id   AF-A0A6I3B9H9-F1
#
_cell.length_a   1.000
_cell.length_b   1.000
_cell.length_c   1.000
_cell.angle_alpha   90.00
_cell.angle_beta   90.00
_cell.angle_gamma   90.00
#
_symmetry.space_group_name_H-M   'P 1'
#
loop_
_entity.id
_entity.type
_entity.pdbx_description
1 polymer ?
#
loop_
_entity_poly.entity_id
_entity_poly.type
_entity_poly.pdbx_seq_one_letter_code
_entity_poly.pdbx_strand_id
1 'polypeptide(L)'
;MSTRITPAEHLKEVQNSFDDSMNPRLVEVLRAAVKHLHAFTAEVGLTHKEWFAGIDFLTQTGKMCDEVRQEFILLSDTLGVSMLLEMINYAASDGATEPTVFGPFHVDGAPNRKDGESIIDHIFPTDSPL
;
A
#
# COMPACT_ATOMS: atom_id res chain seq x y z
N MET A 1 37.41 1.56 -22.75
CA MET A 1 36.63 2.79 -22.59
C MET A 1 35.36 2.43 -21.84
N SER A 2 35.17 2.95 -20.63
CA SER A 2 33.93 2.72 -19.86
C SER A 2 32.86 3.64 -20.43
N THR A 3 31.94 3.11 -21.23
CA THR A 3 30.79 3.87 -21.74
C THR A 3 29.90 4.20 -20.54
N ARG A 4 29.73 5.48 -20.22
CA ARG A 4 28.79 5.90 -19.17
C ARG A 4 27.37 5.71 -19.72
N ILE A 5 26.61 4.84 -19.09
CA ILE A 5 25.18 4.63 -19.37
C ILE A 5 24.41 5.82 -18.77
N THR A 6 23.45 6.36 -19.52
CA THR A 6 22.55 7.43 -19.05
C THR A 6 21.45 6.88 -18.15
N PRO A 7 20.80 7.70 -17.29
CA PRO A 7 19.68 7.25 -16.47
C PRO A 7 18.51 6.62 -17.27
N ALA A 8 18.25 7.13 -18.48
CA ALA A 8 17.22 6.60 -19.37
C ALA A 8 17.59 5.21 -19.94
N GLU A 9 18.86 5.03 -20.33
CA GLU A 9 19.36 3.72 -20.76
C GLU A 9 19.33 2.71 -19.62
N HIS A 10 19.69 3.13 -18.40
CA HIS A 10 19.62 2.27 -17.22
C HIS A 10 18.18 1.85 -16.88
N LEU A 11 17.19 2.75 -16.94
CA LEU A 11 15.78 2.40 -16.78
C LEU A 11 15.35 1.34 -17.80
N LYS A 12 15.77 1.49 -19.07
CA LYS A 12 15.44 0.55 -20.14
C LYS A 12 16.05 -0.83 -19.87
N GLU A 13 17.31 -0.90 -19.42
CA GLU A 13 17.95 -2.16 -19.04
C GLU A 13 17.17 -2.87 -17.92
N VAL A 14 16.76 -2.15 -16.87
CA VAL A 14 15.96 -2.72 -15.77
C VAL A 14 14.60 -3.21 -16.28
N GLN A 15 13.89 -2.43 -17.10
CA GLN A 15 12.59 -2.83 -17.67
C GLN A 15 12.68 -4.05 -18.60
N ASN A 16 13.81 -4.22 -19.30
CA ASN A 16 14.06 -5.37 -20.16
C ASN A 16 14.39 -6.64 -19.34
N SER A 17 14.93 -6.49 -18.11
CA SER A 17 15.22 -7.64 -17.24
C SER A 17 13.97 -8.45 -16.85
N PHE A 18 12.77 -7.90 -17.07
CA PHE A 18 11.50 -8.57 -16.81
C PHE A 18 10.96 -9.38 -17.99
N ASP A 19 11.56 -9.28 -19.18
CA ASP A 19 11.00 -9.84 -20.43
C ASP A 19 10.92 -11.37 -20.43
N ASP A 20 11.76 -12.05 -19.66
CA ASP A 20 11.76 -13.51 -19.55
C ASP A 20 10.68 -14.05 -18.58
N SER A 21 9.83 -13.19 -18.02
CA SER A 21 8.73 -13.59 -17.12
C SER A 21 7.53 -14.14 -17.89
N MET A 22 7.02 -15.30 -17.47
CA MET A 22 5.87 -15.97 -18.10
C MET A 22 4.52 -15.26 -17.90
N ASN A 23 4.43 -14.26 -17.01
CA ASN A 23 3.18 -13.55 -16.72
C ASN A 23 3.19 -12.13 -17.33
N PRO A 24 2.47 -11.90 -18.45
CA PRO A 24 2.43 -10.59 -19.11
C PRO A 24 1.91 -9.46 -18.21
N ARG A 25 0.94 -9.76 -17.33
CA ARG A 25 0.39 -8.77 -16.41
C ARG A 25 1.39 -8.34 -15.35
N LEU A 26 2.18 -9.29 -14.83
CA LEU A 26 3.25 -8.98 -13.88
C LEU A 26 4.32 -8.09 -14.52
N VAL A 27 4.72 -8.37 -15.78
CA VAL A 27 5.68 -7.55 -16.53
C VAL A 27 5.17 -6.12 -16.68
N GLU A 28 3.89 -5.94 -17.03
CA GLU A 28 3.27 -4.62 -17.16
C GLU A 28 3.34 -3.83 -15.84
N VAL A 29 2.96 -4.46 -14.72
CA VAL A 29 2.97 -3.85 -13.39
C VAL A 29 4.39 -3.46 -12.97
N LEU A 30 5.36 -4.37 -13.10
CA LEU A 30 6.75 -4.11 -12.70
C LEU A 30 7.39 -3.00 -13.53
N ARG A 31 7.14 -2.97 -14.84
CA ARG A 31 7.65 -1.91 -15.72
C ARG A 31 7.11 -0.55 -15.33
N ALA A 32 5.83 -0.45 -15.00
CA ALA A 32 5.22 0.79 -14.54
C ALA A 32 5.79 1.21 -13.17
N ALA A 33 5.87 0.29 -12.20
CA ALA A 33 6.39 0.56 -10.87
C ALA A 33 7.83 1.10 -10.91
N VAL A 34 8.73 0.41 -11.63
CA VAL A 34 10.13 0.82 -11.77
C VAL A 34 10.25 2.16 -12.49
N LYS A 35 9.44 2.42 -13.52
CA LYS A 35 9.43 3.72 -14.21
C LYS A 35 9.15 4.86 -13.23
N HIS A 36 8.13 4.71 -12.39
CA HIS A 36 7.76 5.74 -11.41
C HIS A 36 8.78 5.87 -10.27
N LEU A 37 9.38 4.76 -9.83
CA LEU A 37 10.44 4.79 -8.81
C LEU A 37 11.71 5.49 -9.31
N HIS A 38 12.13 5.23 -10.55
CA HIS A 38 13.25 5.93 -11.19
C HIS A 38 12.95 7.43 -11.36
N ALA A 39 11.72 7.76 -11.78
CA ALA A 39 11.29 9.14 -11.91
C ALA A 39 11.33 9.88 -10.57
N PHE A 40 10.76 9.31 -9.50
CA PHE A 40 10.83 9.87 -8.14
C PHE A 40 12.27 10.10 -7.70
N THR A 41 13.13 9.09 -7.86
CA THR A 41 14.55 9.16 -7.46
C THR A 41 15.28 10.31 -8.15
N ALA A 42 15.05 10.49 -9.45
CA ALA A 42 15.64 11.56 -10.24
C ALA A 42 15.04 12.93 -9.93
N GLU A 43 13.72 13.00 -9.73
CA GLU A 43 12.97 14.22 -9.43
C GLU A 43 13.47 14.88 -8.14
N VAL A 44 13.63 14.09 -7.07
CA VAL A 44 14.07 14.61 -5.77
C VAL A 44 15.59 14.69 -5.63
N GLY A 45 16.35 14.16 -6.59
CA GLY A 45 17.80 14.06 -6.50
C GLY A 45 18.26 13.24 -5.30
N LEU A 46 17.64 12.07 -5.10
CA LEU A 46 17.76 11.27 -3.88
C LEU A 46 19.23 10.98 -3.52
N THR A 47 19.64 11.36 -2.31
CA THR A 47 21.00 11.13 -1.84
C THR A 47 21.18 9.72 -1.27
N HIS A 48 22.42 9.23 -1.21
CA HIS A 48 22.69 7.93 -0.57
C HIS A 48 22.23 7.88 0.90
N LYS A 49 22.34 9.00 1.64
CA LYS A 49 21.92 9.07 3.04
C LYS A 49 20.40 8.89 3.16
N GLU A 50 19.63 9.60 2.34
CA GLU A 50 18.16 9.48 2.32
C GLU A 50 17.73 8.10 1.82
N TRP A 51 18.42 7.56 0.82
CA TRP A 51 18.19 6.21 0.34
C TRP A 51 18.39 5.17 1.47
N PHE A 52 19.50 5.23 2.20
CA PHE A 52 19.71 4.33 3.35
C PHE A 52 18.64 4.49 4.43
N ALA A 53 18.20 5.73 4.71
CA ALA A 53 17.12 5.97 5.66
C ALA A 53 15.78 5.36 5.17
N GLY A 54 15.48 5.47 3.88
CA GLY A 54 14.30 4.83 3.27
C GLY A 54 14.36 3.29 3.33
N ILE A 55 15.52 2.70 3.07
CA ILE A 55 15.73 1.25 3.21
C ILE A 55 15.53 0.80 4.67
N ASP A 56 16.06 1.55 5.62
CA ASP A 56 15.88 1.25 7.04
C ASP A 56 14.42 1.37 7.46
N PHE A 57 13.71 2.41 7.01
CA PHE A 57 12.27 2.57 7.21
C PHE A 57 11.47 1.36 6.71
N LEU A 58 11.66 0.96 5.44
CA LEU A 58 10.97 -0.20 4.85
C LEU A 58 11.33 -1.51 5.58
N THR A 59 12.58 -1.63 6.05
CA THR A 59 13.03 -2.78 6.83
C THR A 59 12.31 -2.83 8.18
N GLN A 60 12.18 -1.69 8.86
CA GLN A 60 11.46 -1.59 10.14
C GLN A 60 9.95 -1.87 9.95
N THR A 61 9.33 -1.30 8.91
CA THR A 61 7.94 -1.62 8.53
C THR A 61 7.73 -3.12 8.39
N GLY A 62 8.60 -3.80 7.62
CA GLY A 62 8.51 -5.25 7.44
C GLY A 62 8.73 -6.05 8.72
N LYS A 63 9.64 -5.61 9.60
CA LYS A 63 9.89 -6.25 10.92
C LYS A 63 8.75 -6.09 11.91
N MET A 64 7.90 -5.08 11.72
CA MET A 64 6.71 -4.85 12.56
C MET A 64 5.49 -5.64 12.07
N CYS A 65 5.55 -6.27 10.90
CA CYS A 65 4.50 -7.18 10.47
C CYS A 65 4.56 -8.51 11.26
N ASP A 66 3.40 -9.01 11.66
CA ASP A 66 3.22 -10.32 12.28
C ASP A 66 1.87 -10.95 11.84
N GLU A 67 1.39 -11.98 12.56
CA GLU A 67 0.14 -12.68 12.22
C GLU A 67 -1.12 -11.80 12.34
N VAL A 68 -1.08 -10.76 13.18
CA VAL A 68 -2.23 -9.88 13.45
C VAL A 68 -2.02 -8.45 12.96
N ARG A 69 -0.77 -8.00 12.79
CA ARG A 69 -0.39 -6.66 12.35
C ARG A 69 0.20 -6.70 10.95
N GLN A 70 -0.43 -6.00 10.02
CA GLN A 70 0.05 -5.83 8.65
C GLN A 70 0.52 -4.39 8.40
N GLU A 71 1.77 -4.09 8.75
CA GLU A 71 2.29 -2.71 8.64
C GLU A 71 2.47 -2.22 7.21
N PHE A 72 2.65 -3.10 6.22
CA PHE A 72 2.63 -2.65 4.82
C PHE A 72 1.24 -2.21 4.36
N ILE A 73 0.16 -2.78 4.92
CA ILE A 73 -1.21 -2.32 4.67
C ILE A 73 -1.42 -0.96 5.34
N LEU A 74 -1.00 -0.80 6.59
CA LEU A 74 -1.09 0.49 7.28
C LEU A 74 -0.25 1.59 6.59
N LEU A 75 0.94 1.26 6.11
CA LEU A 75 1.73 2.15 5.27
C LEU A 75 0.97 2.54 4.00
N SER A 76 0.34 1.57 3.31
CA SER A 76 -0.51 1.82 2.15
C SER A 76 -1.69 2.75 2.47
N ASP A 77 -2.34 2.56 3.63
CA ASP A 77 -3.45 3.41 4.10
C ASP A 77 -2.99 4.85 4.33
N THR A 78 -1.86 5.04 5.02
CA THR A 78 -1.31 6.38 5.31
C THR A 78 -0.80 7.11 4.07
N LEU A 79 -0.34 6.38 3.05
CA LEU A 79 0.06 6.93 1.75
C LEU A 79 -1.13 7.12 0.80
N GLY A 80 -2.34 6.69 1.17
CA GLY A 80 -3.56 6.80 0.37
C GLY A 80 -3.67 5.79 -0.78
N VAL A 81 -2.78 4.80 -0.86
CA VAL A 81 -2.77 3.78 -1.93
C VAL A 81 -3.97 2.85 -1.80
N SER A 82 -4.35 2.48 -0.57
CA SER A 82 -5.52 1.60 -0.34
C SER A 82 -6.82 2.24 -0.83
N MET A 83 -7.01 3.54 -0.56
CA MET A 83 -8.18 4.27 -1.05
C MET A 83 -8.13 4.43 -2.58
N LEU A 84 -6.95 4.68 -3.15
CA LEU A 84 -6.80 4.76 -4.60
C LEU A 84 -7.21 3.45 -5.29
N LEU A 85 -6.90 2.29 -4.71
CA LEU A 85 -7.37 1.01 -5.22
C LEU A 85 -8.89 0.90 -5.19
N GLU A 86 -9.55 1.32 -4.11
CA GLU A 86 -11.02 1.35 -4.02
C GLU A 86 -11.62 2.24 -5.12
N MET A 87 -11.08 3.44 -5.33
CA MET A 87 -11.55 4.38 -6.36
C MET A 87 -11.43 3.81 -7.78
N ILE A 88 -10.34 3.11 -8.07
CA ILE A 88 -10.08 2.54 -9.41
C ILE A 88 -11.00 1.35 -9.68
N ASN A 89 -11.25 0.50 -8.67
CA ASN A 89 -11.94 -0.77 -8.87
C ASN A 89 -13.45 -0.70 -8.59
N TYR A 90 -13.90 0.27 -7.79
CA TYR A 90 -15.29 0.40 -7.36
C TYR A 90 -15.86 1.78 -7.67
N ALA A 91 -15.79 2.20 -8.93
CA ALA A 91 -16.43 3.43 -9.38
C ALA A 91 -17.93 3.41 -9.04
N ALA A 92 -18.36 4.31 -8.15
CA ALA A 92 -19.75 4.45 -7.79
C ALA A 92 -20.56 4.83 -9.04
N SER A 93 -21.63 4.07 -9.31
CA SER A 93 -22.65 4.52 -10.26
C SER A 93 -23.33 5.76 -9.70
N ASP A 94 -23.89 6.61 -10.57
CA ASP A 94 -24.57 7.83 -10.12
C ASP A 94 -25.69 7.48 -9.10
N GLY A 95 -25.61 8.09 -7.91
CA GLY A 95 -26.51 7.81 -6.79
C GLY A 95 -26.15 6.60 -5.91
N ALA A 96 -25.05 5.88 -6.16
CA ALA A 96 -24.57 4.82 -5.28
C ALA A 96 -23.72 5.37 -4.11
N THR A 97 -23.68 4.63 -2.99
CA THR A 97 -22.79 4.95 -1.87
C THR A 97 -21.32 4.83 -2.30
N GLU A 98 -20.51 5.84 -1.98
CA GLU A 98 -19.08 5.83 -2.30
C GLU A 98 -18.35 4.73 -1.52
N PRO A 99 -17.40 4.01 -2.15
CA PRO A 99 -16.60 3.01 -1.47
C PRO A 99 -15.61 3.67 -0.51
N THR A 100 -15.15 2.90 0.48
CA THR A 100 -14.06 3.30 1.37
C THR A 100 -13.24 2.09 1.78
N VAL A 101 -12.05 2.32 2.33
CA VAL A 101 -11.15 1.25 2.76
C VAL A 101 -11.77 0.41 3.88
N PHE A 102 -11.49 -0.89 3.86
CA PHE A 102 -11.99 -1.82 4.86
C PHE A 102 -11.40 -1.57 6.27
N GLY A 103 -10.11 -1.24 6.33
CA GLY A 103 -9.36 -1.10 7.58
C GLY A 103 -9.06 -2.43 8.29
N PRO A 104 -8.23 -2.42 9.35
CA PRO A 104 -7.73 -3.64 9.98
C PRO A 104 -8.65 -4.23 11.06
N PHE A 105 -9.79 -3.60 11.34
CA PHE A 105 -10.62 -3.91 12.52
C PHE A 105 -11.86 -4.77 12.24
N HIS A 106 -12.01 -5.28 11.02
CA HIS A 106 -13.09 -6.23 10.73
C HIS A 106 -12.82 -7.58 11.41
N VAL A 107 -13.89 -8.16 11.95
CA VAL A 107 -13.87 -9.49 12.55
C VAL A 107 -15.06 -10.27 12.02
N ASP A 108 -14.80 -11.46 11.48
CA ASP A 108 -15.86 -12.36 11.02
C ASP A 108 -16.69 -12.90 12.20
N GLY A 109 -17.96 -13.21 11.92
CA GLY A 109 -18.84 -13.84 12.90
C GLY A 109 -19.44 -12.87 13.93
N ALA A 110 -19.55 -11.58 13.60
CA ALA A 110 -20.31 -10.63 14.41
C ALA A 110 -21.75 -11.14 14.66
N PRO A 111 -22.30 -10.95 15.86
CA PRO A 111 -23.64 -11.46 16.20
C PRO A 111 -24.71 -10.79 15.34
N ASN A 112 -25.66 -11.59 14.83
CA ASN A 112 -26.84 -11.07 14.15
C ASN A 112 -27.75 -10.37 15.16
N ARG A 113 -28.13 -9.13 14.88
CA ARG A 113 -28.99 -8.29 15.73
C ARG A 113 -30.24 -7.85 14.98
N LYS A 114 -31.32 -7.56 15.71
CA LYS A 114 -32.56 -7.02 15.13
C LYS A 114 -32.43 -5.52 14.87
N ASP A 115 -33.31 -4.99 14.02
CA ASP A 115 -33.40 -3.54 13.79
C ASP A 115 -33.68 -2.79 15.10
N GLY A 116 -32.91 -1.74 15.37
CA GLY A 116 -32.94 -0.96 16.61
C GLY A 116 -32.25 -1.58 17.83
N GLU A 117 -31.60 -2.74 17.71
CA GLU A 117 -30.86 -3.37 18.82
C GLU A 117 -29.48 -2.71 19.06
N SER A 118 -29.02 -2.70 20.31
CA SER A 118 -27.72 -2.13 20.69
C SER A 118 -26.55 -2.99 20.20
N ILE A 119 -25.48 -2.33 19.74
CA ILE A 119 -24.18 -2.96 19.45
C ILE A 119 -23.24 -2.99 20.68
N ILE A 120 -23.62 -2.32 21.77
CA ILE A 120 -22.89 -2.32 23.04
C ILE A 120 -23.34 -3.55 23.85
N ASP A 121 -22.47 -4.55 23.98
CA ASP A 121 -22.74 -5.76 24.78
C ASP A 121 -22.45 -5.55 26.28
N HIS A 122 -21.55 -4.63 26.61
CA HIS A 122 -21.14 -4.35 27.99
C HIS A 122 -21.11 -2.85 28.26
N ILE A 123 -21.93 -2.40 29.22
CA ILE A 123 -21.86 -1.03 29.76
C ILE A 123 -20.86 -1.07 30.91
N PHE A 124 -19.71 -0.44 30.72
CA PHE A 124 -18.78 -0.22 31.83
C PHE A 124 -19.43 0.71 32.86
N PRO A 125 -19.27 0.45 34.18
CA PRO A 125 -19.68 1.41 35.20
C PRO A 125 -18.98 2.75 34.94
N THR A 126 -19.72 3.86 35.05
CA THR A 126 -19.24 5.23 34.78
C THR A 126 -18.03 5.64 35.63
N ASP A 127 -17.73 4.89 36.69
CA ASP A 127 -16.70 5.19 37.68
C ASP A 127 -15.40 4.39 37.48
N SER A 128 -15.27 3.64 36.38
CA SER A 128 -14.04 2.89 36.08
C SER A 128 -13.09 3.75 35.22
N PRO A 129 -11.86 4.05 35.65
CA PRO A 129 -10.91 4.78 34.82
C PRO A 129 -10.47 3.91 33.62
N LEU A 130 -10.26 4.57 32.48
CA LEU A 130 -9.56 4.02 31.31
C LEU A 130 -8.08 3.75 31.63
#